data_AF-A0A4Y3KHE1-F1
#
_entry.id   AF-A0A4Y3KHE1-F1
#
_cell.length_a   1.000
_cell.length_b   1.000
_cell.length_c   1.000
_cell.angle_alpha   90.00
_cell.angle_beta   90.00
_cell.angle_gamma   90.00
#
_symmetry.space_group_name_H-M   'P 1'
#
loop_
_entity.id
_entity.type
_entity.pdbx_description
1 polymer ?
#
loop_
_entity_poly.entity_id
_entity_poly.type
_entity_poly.pdbx_seq_one_letter_code
_entity_poly.pdbx_strand_id
1 'polypeptide(L)'
;MCGTTLTRDTVLERDLMCPGAGLTLGEGVDLDLRGHTLRGPGTGTAITVTVAGSNRVGNGTVTGWATGTAILEQGVVEDRAEPGPLRVERVTFRGNTRGVDASGETSLGGAKPTTVVRSTFTGNDVGVVSAWFSDVRVESSRFTGQRIAVWSNAEVTVRRSWFTRNTTAVLVYEGAAQVSRSVLVDNSRAVTVGGVGSADVSRTRVVGGDVALTADPLGTVVVRDGAVAGAGTGLLVQEGAATVERVAFRRNGVGLRYLGSDWGTTTVRDSVFDRNGDGILSEADDPALELGGDAATRNARWGIHAPGAVDLGGNSARHNGRDPQCVGVVCAP
;
A
#
# COMPACT_ATOMS: atom_id res chain seq x y z
N MET A 1 -10.52 27.93 -20.37
CA MET A 1 -11.01 26.85 -19.50
C MET A 1 -10.21 26.75 -18.21
N CYS A 2 -8.91 27.03 -18.18
CA CYS A 2 -8.19 27.09 -16.91
C CYS A 2 -8.84 28.09 -15.93
N GLY A 3 -8.89 27.72 -14.66
CA GLY A 3 -9.54 28.45 -13.58
C GLY A 3 -11.08 28.41 -13.58
N THR A 4 -11.73 27.71 -14.51
CA THR A 4 -13.20 27.67 -14.56
C THR A 4 -13.80 26.52 -13.75
N THR A 5 -14.95 26.77 -13.14
CA THR A 5 -15.83 25.73 -12.61
C THR A 5 -16.73 25.19 -13.72
N LEU A 6 -16.69 23.88 -13.91
CA LEU A 6 -17.56 23.14 -14.83
C LEU A 6 -18.87 22.85 -14.10
N THR A 7 -19.99 23.27 -14.71
CA THR A 7 -21.35 23.09 -14.18
C THR A 7 -22.18 22.09 -14.97
N ARG A 8 -21.56 21.43 -15.95
CA ARG A 8 -22.13 20.39 -16.80
C ARG A 8 -21.03 19.43 -17.21
N ASP A 9 -21.42 18.19 -17.52
CA ASP A 9 -20.51 17.19 -18.06
C ASP A 9 -19.73 17.75 -19.24
N THR A 10 -18.42 17.54 -19.21
CA THR A 10 -17.50 18.17 -20.13
C THR A 10 -16.53 17.16 -20.68
N VAL A 11 -16.26 17.29 -21.98
CA VAL A 11 -15.26 16.51 -22.69
C VAL A 11 -14.19 17.47 -23.17
N LEU A 12 -12.91 17.17 -22.92
CA LEU A 12 -11.84 17.94 -23.54
C LEU A 12 -11.74 17.58 -25.03
N GLU A 13 -11.62 18.61 -25.86
CA GLU A 13 -11.46 18.46 -27.32
C GLU A 13 -9.99 18.61 -27.78
N ARG A 14 -9.13 19.06 -26.87
CA ARG A 14 -7.70 19.27 -27.08
C ARG A 14 -6.97 19.26 -25.76
N ASP A 15 -5.65 19.11 -25.83
CA ASP A 15 -4.76 19.32 -24.68
C ASP A 15 -4.96 20.73 -24.11
N LEU A 16 -4.96 20.82 -22.78
CA LEU A 16 -5.16 22.05 -22.03
C LEU A 16 -3.90 22.33 -21.20
N MET A 17 -3.26 23.47 -21.46
CA MET A 17 -2.16 23.98 -20.65
C MET A 17 -2.67 25.12 -19.78
N CYS A 18 -2.53 24.98 -18.47
CA CYS A 18 -2.95 25.98 -17.51
C CYS A 18 -1.74 26.67 -16.88
N PRO A 19 -1.62 28.00 -17.00
CA PRO A 19 -0.54 28.76 -16.36
C PRO A 19 -0.76 28.94 -14.84
N GLY A 20 -1.96 28.64 -14.35
CA GLY A 20 -2.34 28.76 -12.94
C GLY A 20 -3.32 27.65 -12.56
N ALA A 21 -4.45 28.00 -11.95
CA ALA A 21 -5.47 27.05 -11.52
C ALA A 21 -5.97 26.15 -12.66
N GLY A 22 -6.22 24.88 -12.34
CA GLY A 22 -6.80 23.88 -13.23
C GLY A 22 -8.31 24.05 -13.41
N LEU A 23 -9.05 22.93 -13.41
CA LEU A 23 -10.50 22.88 -13.55
C LEU A 23 -11.14 22.54 -12.19
N THR A 24 -12.29 23.14 -11.90
CA THR A 24 -13.12 22.74 -10.76
C THR A 24 -14.36 22.03 -11.29
N LEU A 25 -14.69 20.84 -10.78
CA LEU A 25 -15.94 20.15 -11.10
C LEU A 25 -16.99 20.52 -10.06
N GLY A 26 -18.11 21.06 -10.52
CA GLY A 26 -19.29 21.25 -9.69
C GLY A 26 -19.93 19.92 -9.27
N GLU A 27 -20.99 20.02 -8.49
CA GLU A 27 -21.78 18.88 -8.04
C GLU A 27 -22.30 18.06 -9.23
N GLY A 28 -22.09 16.74 -9.22
CA GLY A 28 -22.67 15.87 -10.24
C GLY A 28 -21.97 15.92 -11.61
N VAL A 29 -20.87 16.68 -11.74
CA VAL A 29 -20.23 16.92 -13.03
C VAL A 29 -19.12 15.91 -13.33
N ASP A 30 -19.20 15.31 -14.52
CA ASP A 30 -18.18 14.43 -15.06
C ASP A 30 -17.22 15.17 -16.02
N LEU A 31 -15.93 14.84 -15.93
CA LEU A 31 -14.90 15.30 -16.85
C LEU A 31 -14.26 14.10 -17.58
N ASP A 32 -14.46 14.06 -18.90
CA ASP A 32 -13.75 13.14 -19.78
C ASP A 32 -12.62 13.87 -20.51
N LEU A 33 -11.37 13.46 -20.26
CA LEU A 33 -10.20 14.03 -20.93
C LEU A 33 -10.04 13.50 -22.36
N ARG A 34 -10.75 12.44 -22.78
CA ARG A 34 -10.77 11.87 -24.14
C ARG A 34 -9.39 11.63 -24.78
N GLY A 35 -8.42 11.24 -23.97
CA GLY A 35 -7.03 10.99 -24.36
C GLY A 35 -6.13 12.23 -24.30
N HIS A 36 -6.68 13.41 -24.04
CA HIS A 36 -5.94 14.66 -23.95
C HIS A 36 -5.18 14.82 -22.65
N THR A 37 -4.24 15.76 -22.67
CA THR A 37 -3.39 16.11 -21.55
C THR A 37 -3.85 17.41 -20.89
N LEU A 38 -4.06 17.39 -19.58
CA LEU A 38 -4.16 18.56 -18.72
C LEU A 38 -2.80 18.82 -18.06
N ARG A 39 -2.12 19.89 -18.49
CA ARG A 39 -0.76 20.26 -18.04
C ARG A 39 -0.77 21.51 -17.16
N GLY A 40 -0.02 21.44 -16.07
CA GLY A 40 0.10 22.54 -15.09
C GLY A 40 1.48 23.18 -15.02
N PRO A 41 1.62 24.19 -14.14
CA PRO A 41 2.84 24.97 -13.95
C PRO A 41 3.81 24.38 -12.90
N GLY A 42 3.55 23.18 -12.38
CA GLY A 42 4.28 22.55 -11.28
C GLY A 42 3.74 22.87 -9.88
N THR A 43 2.69 23.69 -9.79
CA THR A 43 2.02 24.09 -8.55
C THR A 43 0.51 23.91 -8.66
N GLY A 44 -0.21 24.01 -7.53
CA GLY A 44 -1.67 23.95 -7.49
C GLY A 44 -2.27 22.58 -7.85
N THR A 45 -3.58 22.57 -8.05
CA THR A 45 -4.37 21.36 -8.36
C THR A 45 -4.89 21.40 -9.80
N ALA A 46 -4.74 20.30 -10.53
CA ALA A 46 -5.25 20.20 -11.90
C ALA A 46 -6.78 20.08 -11.96
N ILE A 47 -7.34 19.20 -11.14
CA ILE A 47 -8.77 18.91 -11.10
C ILE A 47 -9.22 18.91 -9.66
N THR A 48 -10.04 19.89 -9.31
CA THR A 48 -10.62 20.01 -7.99
C THR A 48 -12.08 19.59 -8.05
N VAL A 49 -12.57 18.74 -7.15
CA VAL A 49 -13.97 18.27 -7.15
C VAL A 49 -14.69 18.73 -5.89
N THR A 50 -15.91 19.25 -6.00
CA THR A 50 -16.71 19.61 -4.81
C THR A 50 -17.01 18.38 -3.96
N VAL A 51 -17.21 18.54 -2.64
CA VAL A 51 -17.62 17.42 -1.75
C VAL A 51 -18.98 16.86 -2.15
N ALA A 52 -19.93 17.74 -2.50
CA ALA A 52 -21.29 17.38 -2.91
C ALA A 52 -21.32 16.61 -4.23
N GLY A 53 -22.29 15.69 -4.34
CA GLY A 53 -22.63 14.97 -5.57
C GLY A 53 -21.59 13.94 -6.01
N SER A 54 -21.93 13.15 -7.02
CA SER A 54 -20.97 12.20 -7.62
C SER A 54 -20.12 12.92 -8.68
N ASN A 55 -18.84 12.57 -8.80
CA ASN A 55 -18.01 13.08 -9.90
C ASN A 55 -17.19 11.96 -10.53
N ARG A 56 -16.95 12.07 -11.83
CA ARG A 56 -15.99 11.24 -12.55
C ARG A 56 -14.91 12.06 -13.22
N VAL A 57 -13.68 11.56 -13.17
CA VAL A 57 -12.55 12.04 -13.97
C VAL A 57 -12.03 10.88 -14.79
N GLY A 58 -11.96 11.03 -16.11
CA GLY A 58 -11.70 9.90 -16.99
C GLY A 58 -10.75 10.13 -18.16
N ASN A 59 -10.15 9.02 -18.61
CA ASN A 59 -9.58 8.82 -19.95
C ASN A 59 -8.60 9.91 -20.41
N GLY A 60 -7.45 10.11 -19.76
CA GLY A 60 -6.46 11.06 -20.27
C GLY A 60 -5.22 11.17 -19.40
N THR A 61 -4.50 12.28 -19.52
CA THR A 61 -3.25 12.51 -18.79
C THR A 61 -3.33 13.79 -17.96
N VAL A 62 -2.89 13.72 -16.70
CA VAL A 62 -2.72 14.87 -15.80
C VAL A 62 -1.26 14.94 -15.38
N THR A 63 -0.59 16.07 -15.66
CA THR A 63 0.87 16.16 -15.52
C THR A 63 1.37 17.56 -15.17
N GLY A 64 2.46 17.62 -14.39
CA GLY A 64 3.11 18.88 -14.04
C GLY A 64 2.30 19.71 -13.06
N TRP A 65 1.66 19.08 -12.07
CA TRP A 65 0.92 19.75 -11.00
C TRP A 65 1.51 19.41 -9.63
N ALA A 66 1.23 20.24 -8.63
CA ALA A 66 1.45 19.77 -7.26
C ALA A 66 0.48 18.62 -6.97
N THR A 67 -0.83 18.79 -7.25
CA THR A 67 -1.82 17.72 -7.12
C THR A 67 -2.58 17.49 -8.41
N GLY A 68 -2.69 16.25 -8.87
CA GLY A 68 -3.45 15.92 -10.08
C GLY A 68 -4.95 16.06 -9.87
N THR A 69 -5.51 15.33 -8.90
CA THR A 69 -6.93 15.47 -8.51
C THR A 69 -7.04 15.62 -7.01
N ALA A 70 -7.83 16.59 -6.53
CA ALA A 70 -8.11 16.80 -5.12
C ALA A 70 -9.60 17.07 -4.88
N ILE A 71 -10.07 16.80 -3.67
CA ILE A 71 -11.39 17.23 -3.20
C ILE A 71 -11.28 18.68 -2.71
N LEU A 72 -12.22 19.52 -3.11
CA LEU A 72 -12.26 20.94 -2.79
C LEU A 72 -12.64 21.15 -1.33
N GLU A 73 -11.86 22.00 -0.67
CA GLU A 73 -12.21 22.69 0.58
C GLU A 73 -13.50 23.49 0.40
N GLN A 74 -14.62 23.00 0.92
CA GLN A 74 -15.79 23.83 1.16
C GLN A 74 -15.85 24.05 2.66
N GLY A 75 -15.18 25.13 3.10
CA GLY A 75 -15.05 25.49 4.51
C GLY A 75 -16.34 25.28 5.29
N VAL A 76 -16.21 24.78 6.53
CA VAL A 76 -17.27 24.27 7.42
C VAL A 76 -18.68 24.82 7.10
N VAL A 77 -19.39 24.17 6.18
CA VAL A 77 -20.82 24.43 5.98
C VAL A 77 -21.58 23.51 6.92
N GLU A 78 -22.35 24.06 7.85
CA GLU A 78 -23.11 23.30 8.84
C GLU A 78 -24.22 22.45 8.22
N ASP A 79 -24.69 22.79 7.01
CA ASP A 79 -25.62 22.03 6.18
C ASP A 79 -24.87 21.32 5.03
N ARG A 80 -24.12 20.26 5.36
CA ARG A 80 -23.40 19.50 4.33
C ARG A 80 -24.36 18.68 3.49
N ALA A 81 -24.44 18.99 2.19
CA ALA A 81 -24.96 18.07 1.20
C ALA A 81 -24.24 16.71 1.33
N GLU A 82 -24.98 15.61 1.15
CA GLU A 82 -24.42 14.27 1.28
C GLU A 82 -23.21 14.10 0.34
N PRO A 83 -22.05 13.65 0.85
CA PRO A 83 -20.87 13.46 0.02
C PRO A 83 -21.13 12.34 -0.98
N GLY A 84 -21.09 12.65 -2.27
CA GLY A 84 -21.15 11.63 -3.31
C GLY A 84 -19.78 11.01 -3.60
N PRO A 85 -19.71 9.89 -4.33
CA PRO A 85 -18.44 9.25 -4.70
C PRO A 85 -17.65 10.04 -5.75
N LEU A 86 -16.32 9.99 -5.65
CA LEU A 86 -15.39 10.37 -6.72
C LEU A 86 -14.89 9.11 -7.44
N ARG A 87 -14.96 9.08 -8.77
CA ARG A 87 -14.43 7.99 -9.59
C ARG A 87 -13.38 8.48 -10.58
N VAL A 88 -12.13 8.06 -10.39
CA VAL A 88 -11.01 8.35 -11.29
C VAL A 88 -10.70 7.12 -12.12
N GLU A 89 -10.94 7.16 -13.42
CA GLU A 89 -10.85 5.98 -14.29
C GLU A 89 -10.00 6.19 -15.56
N ARG A 90 -9.06 5.28 -15.83
CA ARG A 90 -8.21 5.32 -17.04
C ARG A 90 -7.47 6.67 -17.18
N VAL A 91 -7.02 7.23 -16.06
CA VAL A 91 -6.22 8.46 -16.03
C VAL A 91 -4.76 8.12 -15.80
N THR A 92 -3.87 8.81 -16.50
CA THR A 92 -2.43 8.76 -16.28
C THR A 92 -2.00 10.00 -15.49
N PHE A 93 -1.53 9.79 -14.26
CA PHE A 93 -0.90 10.82 -13.44
C PHE A 93 0.61 10.72 -13.55
N ARG A 94 1.25 11.75 -14.14
CA ARG A 94 2.69 11.74 -14.42
C ARG A 94 3.40 12.98 -13.90
N GLY A 95 4.46 12.79 -13.11
CA GLY A 95 5.33 13.89 -12.71
C GLY A 95 4.63 14.96 -11.87
N ASN A 96 3.66 14.56 -11.04
CA ASN A 96 3.02 15.44 -10.07
C ASN A 96 3.66 15.24 -8.69
N THR A 97 3.44 16.13 -7.73
CA THR A 97 3.78 15.80 -6.34
C THR A 97 2.80 14.73 -5.83
N ARG A 98 1.50 14.91 -6.02
CA ARG A 98 0.44 13.94 -5.68
C ARG A 98 -0.36 13.62 -6.93
N GLY A 99 -0.60 12.33 -7.21
CA GLY A 99 -1.50 11.93 -8.29
C GLY A 99 -2.96 12.24 -7.95
N VAL A 100 -3.49 11.52 -6.96
CA VAL A 100 -4.83 11.75 -6.41
C VAL A 100 -4.71 11.99 -4.91
N ASP A 101 -5.28 13.10 -4.45
CA ASP A 101 -5.43 13.43 -3.04
C ASP A 101 -6.90 13.27 -2.66
N ALA A 102 -7.23 12.14 -2.03
CA ALA A 102 -8.58 11.82 -1.57
C ALA A 102 -8.80 12.21 -0.11
N SER A 103 -7.86 12.94 0.50
CA SER A 103 -7.99 13.43 1.86
C SER A 103 -9.26 14.27 2.00
N GLY A 104 -10.00 14.04 3.09
CA GLY A 104 -11.00 14.97 3.56
C GLY A 104 -10.37 16.13 4.30
N GLU A 105 -11.16 17.19 4.42
CA GLU A 105 -10.76 18.39 5.10
C GLU A 105 -11.08 18.33 6.59
N THR A 106 -10.07 18.59 7.41
CA THR A 106 -10.19 18.77 8.87
C THR A 106 -10.70 17.57 9.66
N SER A 107 -10.53 17.62 10.98
CA SER A 107 -11.04 16.68 11.98
C SER A 107 -12.57 16.48 11.96
N LEU A 108 -13.29 17.22 11.12
CA LEU A 108 -14.75 17.29 11.08
C LEU A 108 -15.36 16.64 9.82
N GLY A 109 -14.55 16.05 8.93
CA GLY A 109 -15.02 15.33 7.74
C GLY A 109 -15.10 16.18 6.47
N GLY A 110 -15.33 15.52 5.32
CA GLY A 110 -15.30 16.15 3.99
C GLY A 110 -14.62 15.29 2.92
N ALA A 111 -14.16 14.09 3.28
CA ALA A 111 -13.68 13.13 2.29
C ALA A 111 -14.85 12.57 1.47
N LYS A 112 -14.59 12.30 0.20
CA LYS A 112 -15.48 11.55 -0.68
C LYS A 112 -14.99 10.11 -0.76
N PRO A 113 -15.88 9.10 -0.70
CA PRO A 113 -15.52 7.76 -1.13
C PRO A 113 -14.90 7.82 -2.52
N THR A 114 -13.64 7.43 -2.66
CA THR A 114 -12.87 7.65 -3.88
C THR A 114 -12.46 6.32 -4.49
N THR A 115 -12.86 6.07 -5.73
CA THR A 115 -12.45 4.88 -6.49
C THR A 115 -11.50 5.26 -7.62
N VAL A 116 -10.28 4.75 -7.56
CA VAL A 116 -9.26 4.85 -8.62
C VAL A 116 -9.18 3.52 -9.35
N VAL A 117 -9.50 3.50 -10.65
CA VAL A 117 -9.61 2.24 -11.41
C VAL A 117 -8.97 2.31 -12.79
N ARG A 118 -8.16 1.29 -13.12
CA ARG A 118 -7.46 1.20 -14.42
C ARG A 118 -6.59 2.42 -14.73
N SER A 119 -6.06 3.08 -13.71
CA SER A 119 -5.26 4.29 -13.84
C SER A 119 -3.76 3.97 -13.75
N THR A 120 -2.93 4.88 -14.23
CA THR A 120 -1.47 4.74 -14.23
C THR A 120 -0.82 5.91 -13.51
N PHE A 121 0.12 5.62 -12.62
CA PHE A 121 0.87 6.61 -11.85
C PHE A 121 2.35 6.42 -12.14
N THR A 122 3.04 7.48 -12.60
CA THR A 122 4.45 7.39 -13.00
C THR A 122 5.25 8.63 -12.62
N GLY A 123 6.32 8.42 -11.85
CA GLY A 123 7.19 9.50 -11.37
C GLY A 123 6.47 10.60 -10.59
N ASN A 124 5.41 10.28 -9.83
CA ASN A 124 4.89 11.24 -8.85
C ASN A 124 5.60 10.99 -7.52
N ASP A 125 5.62 11.99 -6.65
CA ASP A 125 6.16 11.79 -5.31
C ASP A 125 5.25 10.82 -4.52
N VAL A 126 3.95 11.13 -4.47
CA VAL A 126 2.90 10.24 -3.95
C VAL A 126 1.86 9.92 -5.03
N GLY A 127 1.53 8.64 -5.22
CA GLY A 127 0.53 8.22 -6.20
C GLY A 127 -0.89 8.57 -5.76
N VAL A 128 -1.35 7.94 -4.67
CA VAL A 128 -2.66 8.17 -4.06
C VAL A 128 -2.49 8.44 -2.57
N VAL A 129 -3.15 9.50 -2.08
CA VAL A 129 -3.22 9.85 -0.66
C VAL A 129 -4.62 9.55 -0.14
N SER A 130 -4.69 8.74 0.90
CA SER A 130 -5.87 8.48 1.73
C SER A 130 -5.55 8.97 3.14
N ALA A 131 -5.73 10.26 3.39
CA ALA A 131 -5.57 10.82 4.73
C ALA A 131 -6.89 10.69 5.52
N TRP A 132 -7.03 11.46 6.58
CA TRP A 132 -8.13 11.36 7.55
C TRP A 132 -9.53 11.25 6.92
N PHE A 133 -10.34 10.35 7.49
CA PHE A 133 -11.75 10.10 7.17
C PHE A 133 -12.05 9.72 5.72
N SER A 134 -11.06 9.25 4.94
CA SER A 134 -11.26 8.82 3.55
C SER A 134 -11.46 7.30 3.43
N ASP A 135 -12.35 6.89 2.52
CA ASP A 135 -12.47 5.51 2.01
C ASP A 135 -11.98 5.50 0.57
N VAL A 136 -10.80 4.91 0.34
CA VAL A 136 -10.17 4.88 -0.98
C VAL A 136 -10.11 3.45 -1.51
N ARG A 137 -10.62 3.23 -2.72
CA ARG A 137 -10.51 1.96 -3.45
C ARG A 137 -9.60 2.12 -4.67
N VAL A 138 -8.50 1.39 -4.71
CA VAL A 138 -7.56 1.35 -5.84
C VAL A 138 -7.64 -0.01 -6.52
N GLU A 139 -8.10 -0.04 -7.77
CA GLU A 139 -8.34 -1.28 -8.50
C GLU A 139 -7.67 -1.32 -9.88
N SER A 140 -7.02 -2.45 -10.21
CA SER A 140 -6.49 -2.72 -11.56
C SER A 140 -5.59 -1.60 -12.09
N SER A 141 -4.85 -0.93 -11.20
CA SER A 141 -4.06 0.25 -11.50
C SER A 141 -2.57 -0.06 -11.44
N ARG A 142 -1.76 0.79 -12.07
CA ARG A 142 -0.30 0.63 -12.16
C ARG A 142 0.43 1.80 -11.51
N PHE A 143 1.42 1.50 -10.67
CA PHE A 143 2.25 2.48 -9.99
C PHE A 143 3.71 2.20 -10.27
N THR A 144 4.43 3.17 -10.80
CA THR A 144 5.84 2.99 -11.16
C THR A 144 6.70 4.19 -10.78
N GLY A 145 7.81 3.96 -10.07
CA GLY A 145 8.78 5.01 -9.78
C GLY A 145 8.22 6.11 -8.88
N GLN A 146 7.35 5.79 -7.93
CA GLN A 146 6.88 6.74 -6.91
C GLN A 146 7.81 6.69 -5.68
N ARG A 147 7.89 7.78 -4.90
CA ARG A 147 8.42 7.66 -3.53
C ARG A 147 7.44 6.86 -2.68
N ILE A 148 6.15 7.21 -2.72
CA ILE A 148 5.09 6.41 -2.08
C ILE A 148 3.97 6.18 -3.09
N ALA A 149 3.67 4.93 -3.46
CA ALA A 149 2.59 4.70 -4.43
C ALA A 149 1.18 4.90 -3.82
N VAL A 150 0.93 4.36 -2.63
CA VAL A 150 -0.29 4.59 -1.86
C VAL A 150 0.08 4.91 -0.42
N TRP A 151 -0.39 6.05 0.09
CA TRP A 151 -0.23 6.46 1.48
C TRP A 151 -1.60 6.46 2.17
N SER A 152 -1.70 5.79 3.33
CA SER A 152 -2.93 5.67 4.11
C SER A 152 -2.76 6.10 5.57
N ASN A 153 -3.54 7.09 5.98
CA ASN A 153 -3.90 7.41 7.37
C ASN A 153 -5.41 7.21 7.61
N ALA A 154 -6.12 6.56 6.69
CA ALA A 154 -7.51 6.12 6.84
C ALA A 154 -7.68 4.74 6.18
N GLU A 155 -8.84 4.44 5.61
CA GLU A 155 -9.11 3.14 5.00
C GLU A 155 -8.77 3.13 3.50
N VAL A 156 -7.89 2.22 3.10
CA VAL A 156 -7.59 1.97 1.69
C VAL A 156 -7.74 0.50 1.31
N THR A 157 -8.48 0.22 0.25
CA THR A 157 -8.54 -1.09 -0.39
C THR A 157 -7.77 -1.07 -1.70
N VAL A 158 -6.74 -1.90 -1.83
CA VAL A 158 -5.95 -2.09 -3.04
C VAL A 158 -6.18 -3.49 -3.61
N ARG A 159 -6.65 -3.59 -4.86
CA ARG A 159 -6.96 -4.87 -5.49
C ARG A 159 -6.48 -4.98 -6.93
N ARG A 160 -5.90 -6.13 -7.29
CA ARG A 160 -5.51 -6.44 -8.69
C ARG A 160 -4.57 -5.39 -9.29
N SER A 161 -3.77 -4.72 -8.46
CA SER A 161 -2.93 -3.59 -8.87
C SER A 161 -1.46 -4.01 -8.92
N TRP A 162 -0.68 -3.29 -9.73
CA TRP A 162 0.74 -3.56 -9.97
C TRP A 162 1.59 -2.38 -9.49
N PHE A 163 2.60 -2.69 -8.70
CA PHE A 163 3.52 -1.72 -8.10
C PHE A 163 4.94 -2.09 -8.46
N THR A 164 5.65 -1.21 -9.16
CA THR A 164 6.99 -1.52 -9.68
C THR A 164 7.97 -0.41 -9.38
N ARG A 165 9.11 -0.74 -8.74
CA ARG A 165 10.21 0.22 -8.51
C ARG A 165 9.77 1.50 -7.81
N ASN A 166 8.90 1.39 -6.80
CA ASN A 166 8.61 2.49 -5.89
C ASN A 166 9.54 2.41 -4.67
N THR A 167 9.82 3.53 -4.00
CA THR A 167 10.52 3.45 -2.71
C THR A 167 9.64 2.70 -1.71
N THR A 168 8.37 3.10 -1.55
CA THR A 168 7.36 2.37 -0.79
C THR A 168 6.11 2.16 -1.65
N ALA A 169 5.61 0.93 -1.81
CA ALA A 169 4.39 0.71 -2.59
C ALA A 169 3.12 1.05 -1.80
N VAL A 170 3.00 0.55 -0.56
CA VAL A 170 1.88 0.90 0.34
C VAL A 170 2.46 1.28 1.70
N LEU A 171 2.16 2.49 2.16
CA LEU A 171 2.50 2.99 3.49
C LEU A 171 1.22 3.21 4.30
N VAL A 172 1.15 2.62 5.48
CA VAL A 172 0.05 2.81 6.45
C VAL A 172 0.64 3.31 7.77
N TYR A 173 0.05 4.36 8.35
CA TYR A 173 0.54 4.92 9.62
C TYR A 173 -0.54 4.98 10.71
N GLU A 174 -1.72 5.49 10.41
CA GLU A 174 -2.84 5.60 11.39
C GLU A 174 -4.13 4.96 10.87
N GLY A 175 -4.06 4.30 9.71
CA GLY A 175 -5.21 3.77 9.00
C GLY A 175 -5.21 2.26 8.88
N ALA A 176 -6.02 1.77 7.95
CA ALA A 176 -6.06 0.37 7.57
C ALA A 176 -5.87 0.22 6.05
N ALA A 177 -5.12 -0.80 5.63
CA ALA A 177 -5.02 -1.18 4.23
C ALA A 177 -5.43 -2.63 3.99
N GLN A 178 -6.21 -2.88 2.94
CA GLN A 178 -6.45 -4.23 2.42
C GLN A 178 -5.78 -4.37 1.06
N VAL A 179 -4.70 -5.14 0.95
CA VAL A 179 -3.94 -5.33 -0.29
C VAL A 179 -4.12 -6.76 -0.78
N SER A 180 -4.97 -6.94 -1.80
CA SER A 180 -5.30 -8.28 -2.30
C SER A 180 -5.05 -8.50 -3.78
N ARG A 181 -4.67 -9.73 -4.15
CA ARG A 181 -4.49 -10.16 -5.55
C ARG A 181 -3.60 -9.22 -6.37
N SER A 182 -2.60 -8.61 -5.72
CA SER A 182 -1.75 -7.59 -6.31
C SER A 182 -0.34 -8.13 -6.54
N VAL A 183 0.44 -7.40 -7.34
CA VAL A 183 1.82 -7.77 -7.70
C VAL A 183 2.73 -6.58 -7.39
N LEU A 184 3.69 -6.78 -6.48
CA LEU A 184 4.62 -5.78 -6.03
C LEU A 184 6.03 -6.24 -6.40
N VAL A 185 6.72 -5.51 -7.29
CA VAL A 185 7.99 -5.91 -7.89
C VAL A 185 9.04 -4.82 -7.70
N ASP A 186 10.18 -5.19 -7.14
CA ASP A 186 11.37 -4.34 -6.99
C ASP A 186 11.09 -3.00 -6.29
N ASN A 187 10.16 -2.99 -5.33
CA ASN A 187 9.96 -1.82 -4.48
C ASN A 187 10.95 -1.93 -3.31
N SER A 188 11.61 -0.84 -2.90
CA SER A 188 12.52 -0.90 -1.74
C SER A 188 11.78 -1.42 -0.51
N ARG A 189 10.55 -0.95 -0.31
CA ARG A 189 9.55 -1.47 0.64
C ARG A 189 8.23 -1.75 -0.06
N ALA A 190 7.68 -2.97 0.09
CA ALA A 190 6.41 -3.30 -0.57
C ALA A 190 5.21 -2.84 0.28
N VAL A 191 5.11 -3.28 1.52
CA VAL A 191 4.09 -2.79 2.47
C VAL A 191 4.76 -2.46 3.79
N THR A 192 4.58 -1.22 4.25
CA THR A 192 5.09 -0.74 5.53
C THR A 192 3.93 -0.25 6.37
N VAL A 193 3.82 -0.77 7.58
CA VAL A 193 2.83 -0.37 8.57
C VAL A 193 3.58 0.04 9.82
N GLY A 194 3.38 1.27 10.26
CA GLY A 194 3.85 1.76 11.55
C GLY A 194 2.75 2.55 12.24
N GLY A 195 3.04 3.12 13.42
CA GLY A 195 2.01 3.81 14.21
C GLY A 195 0.88 2.84 14.58
N VAL A 196 -0.31 3.35 14.87
CA VAL A 196 -1.48 2.48 15.17
C VAL A 196 -2.14 1.89 13.90
N GLY A 197 -1.39 1.81 12.80
CA GLY A 197 -1.86 1.35 11.51
C GLY A 197 -2.00 -0.17 11.42
N SER A 198 -2.79 -0.63 10.44
CA SER A 198 -2.92 -2.05 10.13
C SER A 198 -2.93 -2.34 8.62
N ALA A 199 -2.47 -3.52 8.21
CA ALA A 199 -2.64 -4.00 6.85
C ALA A 199 -2.99 -5.49 6.77
N ASP A 200 -4.00 -5.84 5.95
CA ASP A 200 -4.26 -7.22 5.49
C ASP A 200 -3.74 -7.38 4.06
N VAL A 201 -2.74 -8.25 3.89
CA VAL A 201 -2.09 -8.56 2.62
C VAL A 201 -2.40 -10.00 2.23
N SER A 202 -3.34 -10.20 1.30
CA SER A 202 -3.83 -11.55 0.96
C SER A 202 -3.76 -11.89 -0.53
N ARG A 203 -3.33 -13.12 -0.87
CA ARG A 203 -3.20 -13.56 -2.28
C ARG A 203 -2.35 -12.62 -3.13
N THR A 204 -1.33 -12.04 -2.51
CA THR A 204 -0.47 -11.02 -3.11
C THR A 204 0.93 -11.60 -3.32
N ARG A 205 1.56 -11.21 -4.42
CA ARG A 205 2.94 -11.62 -4.75
C ARG A 205 3.87 -10.42 -4.62
N VAL A 206 4.88 -10.57 -3.78
CA VAL A 206 5.98 -9.61 -3.63
C VAL A 206 7.27 -10.22 -4.18
N VAL A 207 7.97 -9.50 -5.05
CA VAL A 207 9.22 -9.94 -5.68
C VAL A 207 10.28 -8.85 -5.57
N GLY A 208 11.47 -9.21 -5.09
CA GLY A 208 12.58 -8.27 -4.96
C GLY A 208 12.38 -7.24 -3.84
N GLY A 209 13.27 -6.24 -3.81
CA GLY A 209 13.25 -5.17 -2.82
C GLY A 209 14.19 -5.40 -1.64
N ASP A 210 14.33 -4.37 -0.81
CA ASP A 210 15.18 -4.43 0.38
C ASP A 210 14.43 -5.15 1.51
N VAL A 211 13.21 -4.69 1.81
CA VAL A 211 12.31 -5.29 2.80
C VAL A 211 10.92 -5.41 2.18
N ALA A 212 10.40 -6.62 2.00
CA ALA A 212 9.11 -6.80 1.35
C ALA A 212 7.95 -6.31 2.23
N LEU A 213 7.86 -6.77 3.48
CA LEU A 213 6.80 -6.42 4.42
C LEU A 213 7.41 -5.92 5.73
N THR A 214 6.80 -4.91 6.34
CA THR A 214 7.28 -4.33 7.61
C THR A 214 6.12 -4.04 8.56
N ALA A 215 6.24 -4.56 9.78
CA ALA A 215 5.48 -4.12 10.96
C ALA A 215 6.45 -3.35 11.87
N ASP A 216 6.44 -2.03 11.72
CA ASP A 216 7.17 -1.05 12.55
C ASP A 216 6.43 -0.85 13.90
N PRO A 217 6.97 -0.07 14.86
CA PRO A 217 6.37 0.08 16.19
C PRO A 217 4.87 0.41 16.14
N LEU A 218 4.09 -0.31 16.96
CA LEU A 218 2.61 -0.27 17.05
C LEU A 218 1.84 -0.80 15.82
N GLY A 219 2.53 -1.03 14.69
CA GLY A 219 1.91 -1.45 13.45
C GLY A 219 1.54 -2.93 13.45
N THR A 220 0.41 -3.27 12.82
CA THR A 220 -0.03 -4.67 12.67
C THR A 220 -0.10 -5.09 11.19
N VAL A 221 0.55 -6.19 10.84
CA VAL A 221 0.49 -6.77 9.48
C VAL A 221 -0.06 -8.18 9.49
N VAL A 222 -1.13 -8.41 8.75
CA VAL A 222 -1.69 -9.73 8.50
C VAL A 222 -1.35 -10.14 7.06
N VAL A 223 -0.76 -11.31 6.86
CA VAL A 223 -0.32 -11.81 5.55
C VAL A 223 -0.87 -13.21 5.33
N ARG A 224 -1.64 -13.42 4.25
CA ARG A 224 -2.27 -14.72 3.95
C ARG A 224 -2.15 -15.15 2.50
N ASP A 225 -2.00 -16.45 2.28
CA ASP A 225 -2.15 -17.11 0.96
C ASP A 225 -1.30 -16.46 -0.16
N GLY A 226 -0.08 -16.03 0.17
CA GLY A 226 0.76 -15.20 -0.69
C GLY A 226 2.15 -15.76 -0.95
N ALA A 227 2.97 -14.98 -1.64
CA ALA A 227 4.38 -15.32 -1.83
C ALA A 227 5.27 -14.07 -1.77
N VAL A 228 6.40 -14.20 -1.09
CA VAL A 228 7.45 -13.18 -0.98
C VAL A 228 8.76 -13.80 -1.44
N ALA A 229 9.38 -13.24 -2.49
CA ALA A 229 10.56 -13.84 -3.06
C ALA A 229 11.64 -12.85 -3.50
N GLY A 230 12.90 -13.18 -3.26
CA GLY A 230 14.04 -12.41 -3.75
C GLY A 230 14.28 -11.08 -3.05
N ALA A 231 13.64 -10.81 -1.92
CA ALA A 231 13.87 -9.61 -1.11
C ALA A 231 15.10 -9.77 -0.21
N GLY A 232 15.71 -8.68 0.26
CA GLY A 232 16.70 -8.72 1.33
C GLY A 232 16.10 -9.36 2.60
N THR A 233 14.96 -8.84 3.05
CA THR A 233 14.15 -9.41 4.13
C THR A 233 12.70 -9.59 3.64
N GLY A 234 12.12 -10.77 3.83
CA GLY A 234 10.75 -11.04 3.42
C GLY A 234 9.71 -10.33 4.30
N LEU A 235 9.76 -10.58 5.60
CA LEU A 235 8.99 -9.86 6.63
C LEU A 235 9.93 -9.38 7.73
N LEU A 236 9.89 -8.10 8.05
CA LEU A 236 10.52 -7.51 9.22
C LEU A 236 9.44 -7.15 10.24
N VAL A 237 9.59 -7.65 11.46
CA VAL A 237 8.79 -7.22 12.62
C VAL A 237 9.73 -6.57 13.62
N GLN A 238 9.50 -5.29 13.89
CA GLN A 238 10.28 -4.49 14.84
C GLN A 238 9.32 -3.68 15.71
N GLU A 239 9.05 -4.17 16.93
CA GLU A 239 8.16 -3.55 17.92
C GLU A 239 6.69 -3.44 17.47
N GLY A 240 6.32 -4.13 16.40
CA GLY A 240 4.95 -4.29 15.92
C GLY A 240 4.46 -5.73 16.06
N ALA A 241 3.30 -6.04 15.48
CA ALA A 241 2.72 -7.38 15.48
C ALA A 241 2.46 -7.89 14.06
N ALA A 242 2.52 -9.22 13.87
CA ALA A 242 2.15 -9.81 12.60
C ALA A 242 1.38 -11.13 12.73
N THR A 243 0.48 -11.40 11.78
CA THR A 243 -0.11 -12.74 11.61
C THR A 243 0.21 -13.23 10.21
N VAL A 244 0.95 -14.32 10.10
CA VAL A 244 1.42 -14.87 8.83
C VAL A 244 0.87 -16.27 8.67
N GLU A 245 0.14 -16.53 7.59
CA GLU A 245 -0.54 -17.81 7.38
C GLU A 245 -0.47 -18.25 5.92
N ARG A 246 0.03 -19.47 5.66
CA ARG A 246 0.13 -20.03 4.30
C ARG A 246 0.87 -19.11 3.32
N VAL A 247 2.00 -18.56 3.76
CA VAL A 247 2.85 -17.68 2.93
C VAL A 247 4.12 -18.42 2.52
N ALA A 248 4.49 -18.30 1.24
CA ALA A 248 5.76 -18.83 0.74
C ALA A 248 6.85 -17.74 0.70
N PHE A 249 7.84 -17.84 1.57
CA PHE A 249 9.07 -17.04 1.58
C PHE A 249 10.18 -17.78 0.84
N ARG A 250 10.60 -17.27 -0.32
CA ARG A 250 11.58 -17.96 -1.17
C ARG A 250 12.74 -17.10 -1.59
N ARG A 251 13.97 -17.59 -1.43
CA ARG A 251 15.18 -16.92 -1.94
C ARG A 251 15.33 -15.48 -1.45
N ASN A 252 14.84 -15.19 -0.24
CA ASN A 252 15.11 -13.92 0.43
C ASN A 252 16.45 -14.01 1.18
N GLY A 253 17.07 -12.87 1.52
CA GLY A 253 18.21 -12.87 2.44
C GLY A 253 17.81 -13.42 3.81
N VAL A 254 16.66 -12.98 4.34
CA VAL A 254 15.97 -13.59 5.48
C VAL A 254 14.50 -13.73 5.14
N GLY A 255 13.87 -14.88 5.40
CA GLY A 255 12.43 -15.05 5.18
C GLY A 255 11.61 -14.17 6.12
N LEU A 256 11.77 -14.38 7.43
CA LEU A 256 11.19 -13.55 8.48
C LEU A 256 12.29 -13.16 9.49
N ARG A 257 12.42 -11.85 9.75
CA ARG A 257 13.30 -11.29 10.77
C ARG A 257 12.45 -10.65 11.87
N TYR A 258 12.61 -11.13 13.10
CA TYR A 258 11.86 -10.68 14.27
C TYR A 258 12.82 -10.05 15.27
N LEU A 259 12.56 -8.80 15.64
CA LEU A 259 13.40 -8.03 16.56
C LEU A 259 12.78 -7.86 17.97
N GLY A 260 11.59 -8.42 18.20
CA GLY A 260 10.82 -8.24 19.44
C GLY A 260 9.51 -7.49 19.19
N SER A 261 8.55 -7.64 20.12
CA SER A 261 7.28 -6.93 20.12
C SER A 261 6.87 -6.57 21.55
N ASP A 262 6.67 -5.27 21.78
CA ASP A 262 6.05 -4.78 23.02
C ASP A 262 4.51 -4.67 22.90
N TRP A 263 3.96 -4.87 21.69
CA TRP A 263 2.61 -4.39 21.33
C TRP A 263 1.69 -5.46 20.72
N GLY A 264 2.02 -6.72 20.93
CA GLY A 264 1.17 -7.84 20.55
C GLY A 264 1.95 -9.06 20.11
N THR A 265 1.22 -10.10 19.77
CA THR A 265 1.79 -11.38 19.35
C THR A 265 2.10 -11.37 17.86
N THR A 266 3.26 -11.90 17.49
CA THR A 266 3.56 -12.32 16.12
C THR A 266 3.35 -13.81 15.97
N THR A 267 2.33 -14.21 15.22
CA THR A 267 2.01 -15.62 14.96
C THR A 267 2.33 -15.97 13.51
N VAL A 268 3.10 -17.04 13.31
CA VAL A 268 3.45 -17.59 11.99
C VAL A 268 2.94 -19.02 11.92
N ARG A 269 2.15 -19.33 10.90
CA ARG A 269 1.58 -20.66 10.70
C ARG A 269 1.59 -21.14 9.27
N ASP A 270 1.74 -22.45 9.12
CA ASP A 270 1.58 -23.20 7.87
C ASP A 270 2.34 -22.57 6.69
N SER A 271 3.46 -21.92 6.97
CA SER A 271 4.22 -21.13 6.00
C SER A 271 5.48 -21.86 5.55
N VAL A 272 5.94 -21.53 4.34
CA VAL A 272 7.06 -22.22 3.71
C VAL A 272 8.23 -21.26 3.53
N PHE A 273 9.38 -21.63 4.09
CA PHE A 273 10.63 -20.92 4.01
C PHE A 273 11.64 -21.75 3.20
N ASP A 274 11.74 -21.50 1.89
CA ASP A 274 12.60 -22.27 0.97
C ASP A 274 13.75 -21.43 0.42
N ARG A 275 14.99 -21.91 0.59
CA ARG A 275 16.18 -21.33 -0.04
C ARG A 275 16.45 -19.86 0.30
N ASN A 276 16.04 -19.41 1.48
CA ASN A 276 16.43 -18.10 2.01
C ASN A 276 17.85 -18.16 2.59
N GLY A 277 18.41 -17.03 3.03
CA GLY A 277 19.59 -17.04 3.89
C GLY A 277 19.25 -17.72 5.23
N ASP A 278 18.36 -17.13 6.02
CA ASP A 278 17.63 -17.83 7.10
C ASP A 278 16.15 -17.93 6.75
N GLY A 279 15.50 -19.02 7.18
CA GLY A 279 14.06 -19.12 7.07
C GLY A 279 13.38 -18.14 8.02
N ILE A 280 13.46 -18.43 9.32
CA ILE A 280 12.99 -17.58 10.41
C ILE A 280 14.17 -17.24 11.31
N LEU A 281 14.37 -15.95 11.59
CA LEU A 281 15.40 -15.43 12.47
C LEU A 281 14.78 -14.47 13.50
N SER A 282 14.67 -14.93 14.73
CA SER A 282 14.45 -14.08 15.90
C SER A 282 15.79 -13.66 16.51
N GLU A 283 15.92 -12.36 16.75
CA GLU A 283 17.01 -11.74 17.50
C GLU A 283 16.61 -11.44 18.96
N ALA A 284 15.35 -11.69 19.32
CA ALA A 284 14.82 -11.55 20.67
C ALA A 284 14.48 -12.92 21.28
N ASP A 285 14.70 -13.06 22.58
CA ASP A 285 14.22 -14.17 23.41
C ASP A 285 12.84 -13.79 23.94
N ASP A 286 11.80 -14.02 23.15
CA ASP A 286 10.51 -13.34 23.30
C ASP A 286 9.31 -14.29 23.07
N PRO A 287 8.46 -14.53 24.09
CA PRO A 287 7.28 -15.38 23.97
C PRO A 287 6.15 -14.74 23.14
N ALA A 288 6.26 -13.48 22.75
CA ALA A 288 5.32 -12.87 21.81
C ALA A 288 5.48 -13.41 20.38
N LEU A 289 6.54 -14.18 20.07
CA LEU A 289 6.66 -14.91 18.82
C LEU A 289 6.08 -16.34 18.97
N GLU A 290 5.09 -16.68 18.15
CA GLU A 290 4.48 -18.00 18.10
C GLU A 290 4.65 -18.65 16.73
N LEU A 291 5.11 -19.90 16.67
CA LEU A 291 5.41 -20.61 15.41
C LEU A 291 4.75 -21.99 15.36
N GLY A 292 4.09 -22.35 14.25
CA GLY A 292 3.46 -23.67 14.12
C GLY A 292 3.18 -24.12 12.68
N GLY A 293 3.44 -25.39 12.37
CA GLY A 293 3.19 -25.93 11.03
C GLY A 293 4.13 -25.39 9.96
N ASP A 294 5.20 -24.68 10.34
CA ASP A 294 6.10 -24.03 9.38
C ASP A 294 7.13 -25.02 8.81
N ALA A 295 7.44 -24.86 7.51
CA ALA A 295 8.40 -25.69 6.81
C ALA A 295 9.60 -24.89 6.32
N ALA A 296 10.76 -25.11 6.93
CA ALA A 296 12.01 -24.44 6.60
C ALA A 296 13.00 -25.39 5.90
N THR A 297 13.20 -25.22 4.60
CA THR A 297 14.03 -26.13 3.82
C THR A 297 15.07 -25.43 2.97
N ARG A 298 16.28 -26.01 2.92
CA ARG A 298 17.37 -25.56 2.03
C ARG A 298 17.78 -24.10 2.23
N ASN A 299 17.56 -23.53 3.41
CA ASN A 299 18.04 -22.19 3.74
C ASN A 299 19.57 -22.24 3.98
N ALA A 300 20.28 -21.20 3.60
CA ALA A 300 21.75 -21.19 3.63
C ALA A 300 22.32 -21.26 5.06
N ARG A 301 21.57 -20.79 6.06
CA ARG A 301 21.91 -20.77 7.48
C ARG A 301 20.84 -21.53 8.27
N TRP A 302 20.13 -20.88 9.19
CA TRP A 302 19.12 -21.54 10.01
C TRP A 302 17.85 -21.81 9.22
N GLY A 303 17.21 -22.94 9.51
CA GLY A 303 15.82 -23.16 9.14
C GLY A 303 14.93 -22.25 9.99
N ILE A 304 14.92 -22.51 11.30
CA ILE A 304 14.20 -21.70 12.30
C ILE A 304 15.14 -21.42 13.47
N HIS A 305 15.42 -20.15 13.73
CA HIS A 305 16.10 -19.71 14.95
C HIS A 305 15.18 -18.76 15.71
N ALA A 306 14.51 -19.26 16.74
CA ALA A 306 13.46 -18.54 17.46
C ALA A 306 13.53 -18.79 18.98
N PRO A 307 14.64 -18.44 19.67
CA PRO A 307 14.71 -18.55 21.13
C PRO A 307 13.55 -17.82 21.80
N GLY A 308 13.01 -18.40 22.86
CA GLY A 308 11.90 -17.82 23.63
C GLY A 308 10.53 -17.94 23.00
N ALA A 309 10.45 -18.30 21.71
CA ALA A 309 9.18 -18.43 21.00
C ALA A 309 8.30 -19.53 21.60
N VAL A 310 7.00 -19.33 21.51
CA VAL A 310 6.00 -20.35 21.83
C VAL A 310 5.87 -21.30 20.65
N ASP A 311 6.24 -22.56 20.87
CA ASP A 311 6.08 -23.62 19.88
C ASP A 311 4.62 -24.11 19.85
N LEU A 312 3.94 -23.89 18.73
CA LEU A 312 2.58 -24.36 18.48
C LEU A 312 2.54 -25.76 17.84
N GLY A 313 3.70 -26.38 17.61
CA GLY A 313 3.86 -27.71 17.05
C GLY A 313 3.79 -27.76 15.52
N GLY A 314 4.15 -28.92 14.94
CA GLY A 314 4.05 -29.18 13.50
C GLY A 314 5.14 -28.55 12.64
N ASN A 315 6.14 -27.91 13.24
CA ASN A 315 7.26 -27.31 12.52
C ASN A 315 8.16 -28.41 11.91
N SER A 316 8.75 -28.14 10.74
CA SER A 316 9.71 -29.03 10.08
C SER A 316 10.87 -28.24 9.50
N ALA A 317 12.09 -28.73 9.70
CA ALA A 317 13.27 -28.09 9.14
C ALA A 317 14.32 -29.10 8.71
N ARG A 318 14.75 -29.00 7.44
CA ARG A 318 15.73 -29.93 6.86
C ARG A 318 16.59 -29.31 5.78
N HIS A 319 17.78 -29.87 5.64
CA HIS A 319 18.78 -29.47 4.64
C HIS A 319 19.14 -27.97 4.71
N ASN A 320 19.03 -27.34 5.89
CA ASN A 320 19.52 -25.98 6.10
C ASN A 320 21.00 -26.04 6.51
N GLY A 321 21.73 -24.94 6.32
CA GLY A 321 23.18 -24.90 6.50
C GLY A 321 23.68 -24.90 7.95
N ARG A 322 22.80 -24.88 8.96
CA ARG A 322 23.18 -24.90 10.38
C ARG A 322 22.43 -25.97 11.17
N ASP A 323 23.12 -26.50 12.18
CA ASP A 323 22.58 -27.41 13.19
C ASP A 323 22.59 -26.76 14.59
N PRO A 324 21.57 -27.01 15.43
CA PRO A 324 20.35 -27.76 15.11
C PRO A 324 19.49 -27.07 14.04
N GLN A 325 18.62 -27.80 13.33
CA GLN A 325 17.81 -27.17 12.26
C GLN A 325 16.78 -26.17 12.82
N CYS A 326 16.40 -26.35 14.09
CA CYS A 326 15.50 -25.50 14.85
C CYS A 326 16.08 -25.15 16.22
N VAL A 327 15.93 -23.89 16.63
CA VAL A 327 16.24 -23.38 17.97
C VAL A 327 15.00 -22.69 18.53
N GLY A 328 14.65 -23.01 19.77
CA GLY A 328 13.50 -22.45 20.49
C GLY A 328 12.15 -23.11 20.18
N VAL A 329 12.07 -23.92 19.12
CA VAL A 329 10.90 -24.75 18.79
C VAL A 329 11.31 -26.18 18.44
N VAL A 330 10.37 -27.12 18.52
CA VAL A 330 10.55 -28.51 18.14
C VAL A 330 10.24 -28.69 16.66
N CYS A 331 11.16 -29.34 15.93
CA CYS A 331 10.96 -29.66 14.53
C CYS A 331 10.99 -31.16 14.26
N ALA A 332 10.06 -31.61 13.44
CA ALA A 332 10.15 -32.90 12.79
C ALA A 332 11.26 -32.89 11.71
N PRO A 333 11.92 -34.03 11.45
CA PRO A 333 12.89 -34.17 10.36
C PRO A 333 12.33 -33.86 8.96
#